data_AF-A0A378W3W5-F1
#
_entry.id   AF-A0A378W3W5-F1
#
_cell.length_a   1.000
_cell.length_b   1.000
_cell.length_c   1.000
_cell.angle_alpha   90.00
_cell.angle_beta   90.00
_cell.angle_gamma   90.00
#
_symmetry.space_group_name_H-M   'P 1'
#
loop_
_entity.id
_entity.type
_entity.pdbx_description
1 polymer ?
#
loop_
_entity_poly.entity_id
_entity_poly.type
_entity_poly.pdbx_seq_one_letter_code
_entity_poly.pdbx_strand_id
1 'polypeptide(L)'
;MEYGAENARLIDCRAQLAHEGIAAIQCGAFHVSTGGIAYFNTTPLGRAVTGTMLVSAMKEDDVNIWGDGSTYKGNDIERFYRYGLLTNPALKSTNPGSTSNLSTNSAAVTK
;
A
#
# COMPACT_ATOMS: atom_id res chain seq x y z
N MET A 1 2.25 14.39 -18.13
CA MET A 1 3.48 13.92 -17.43
C MET A 1 4.38 15.12 -17.16
N GLU A 2 4.01 15.93 -16.19
CA GLU A 2 4.60 17.27 -16.00
C GLU A 2 5.77 17.29 -15.02
N TYR A 3 5.93 16.22 -14.23
CA TYR A 3 6.92 16.13 -13.14
C TYR A 3 7.92 14.98 -13.31
N GLY A 4 8.10 14.47 -14.54
CA GLY A 4 9.15 13.50 -14.86
C GLY A 4 8.83 12.02 -14.61
N ALA A 5 7.56 11.64 -14.39
CA ALA A 5 7.17 10.22 -14.40
C ALA A 5 7.34 9.61 -15.80
N GLU A 6 7.80 8.36 -15.91
CA GLU A 6 7.85 7.62 -17.20
C GLU A 6 6.44 7.19 -17.66
N ASN A 7 5.55 6.88 -16.72
CA ASN A 7 4.15 6.57 -16.96
C ASN A 7 3.30 7.00 -15.76
N ALA A 8 2.00 7.22 -15.98
CA ALA A 8 1.04 7.52 -14.92
C ALA A 8 -0.28 6.79 -15.20
N ARG A 9 -0.74 6.00 -14.22
CA ARG A 9 -1.99 5.22 -14.30
C ARG A 9 -2.93 5.63 -13.18
N LEU A 10 -4.23 5.64 -13.49
CA LEU A 10 -5.29 5.70 -12.50
C LEU A 10 -5.79 4.29 -12.23
N ILE A 11 -5.61 3.80 -11.01
CA ILE A 11 -6.11 2.49 -10.58
C ILE A 11 -7.37 2.71 -9.75
N ASP A 12 -8.53 2.26 -10.24
CA ASP A 12 -9.81 2.40 -9.54
C ASP A 12 -9.97 1.31 -8.48
N CYS A 13 -9.74 1.67 -7.22
CA CYS A 13 -9.86 0.77 -6.08
C CYS A 13 -11.23 0.79 -5.38
N ARG A 14 -12.20 1.58 -5.87
CA ARG A 14 -13.44 1.85 -5.12
C ARG A 14 -14.29 0.62 -4.88
N ALA A 15 -14.46 -0.22 -5.91
CA ALA A 15 -15.25 -1.44 -5.81
C ALA A 15 -14.64 -2.42 -4.79
N GLN A 16 -13.33 -2.65 -4.86
CA GLN A 16 -12.65 -3.53 -3.92
C GLN A 16 -12.69 -2.99 -2.49
N LEU A 17 -12.52 -1.66 -2.31
CA LEU A 17 -12.64 -1.04 -1.01
C LEU A 17 -14.01 -1.23 -0.38
N ALA A 18 -15.08 -1.13 -1.18
CA ALA A 18 -16.43 -1.40 -0.71
C ALA A 18 -16.61 -2.87 -0.30
N HIS A 19 -16.09 -3.81 -1.10
CA HIS A 19 -16.15 -5.24 -0.77
C HIS A 19 -15.43 -5.59 0.53
N GLU A 20 -14.19 -5.13 0.72
CA GLU A 20 -13.44 -5.35 1.96
C GLU A 20 -14.13 -4.69 3.17
N GLY A 21 -14.76 -3.52 2.95
CA GLY A 21 -15.56 -2.86 3.98
C GLY A 21 -16.79 -3.67 4.39
N ILE A 22 -17.54 -4.21 3.43
CA ILE A 22 -18.69 -5.08 3.71
C ILE A 22 -18.25 -6.35 4.45
N ALA A 23 -17.16 -6.98 4.01
CA ALA A 23 -16.61 -8.16 4.68
C ALA A 23 -16.21 -7.85 6.14
N ALA A 24 -15.57 -6.71 6.38
CA ALA A 24 -15.22 -6.27 7.73
C ALA A 24 -16.45 -6.06 8.63
N ILE A 25 -17.54 -5.51 8.07
CA ILE A 25 -18.82 -5.34 8.78
C ILE A 25 -19.43 -6.71 9.12
N GLN A 26 -19.50 -7.61 8.15
CA GLN A 26 -20.07 -8.96 8.32
C GLN A 26 -19.33 -9.77 9.41
N CYS A 27 -18.01 -9.60 9.50
CA CYS A 27 -17.18 -10.29 10.50
C CYS A 27 -17.08 -9.55 11.84
N GLY A 28 -17.61 -8.33 11.96
CA GLY A 28 -17.41 -7.49 13.15
C GLY A 28 -15.94 -7.19 13.44
N ALA A 29 -15.12 -6.99 12.40
CA ALA A 29 -13.66 -6.88 12.50
C ALA A 29 -13.18 -5.51 13.02
N PHE A 30 -13.73 -5.04 14.15
CA PHE A 30 -13.50 -3.71 14.73
C PHE A 30 -13.06 -3.83 16.20
N HIS A 31 -11.75 -3.87 16.42
CA HIS A 31 -11.16 -4.15 17.74
C HIS A 31 -10.87 -2.89 18.58
N VAL A 32 -10.90 -1.69 17.98
CA VAL A 32 -10.69 -0.42 18.69
C VAL A 32 -12.04 0.23 18.96
N SER A 33 -12.32 0.53 20.22
CA SER A 33 -13.52 1.27 20.62
C SER A 33 -13.27 2.11 21.87
N THR A 34 -14.06 3.15 22.09
CA THR A 34 -14.05 3.95 23.32
C THR A 34 -15.46 4.44 23.60
N GLY A 35 -15.96 4.24 24.83
CA GLY A 35 -17.33 4.62 25.20
C GLY A 35 -18.41 3.92 24.38
N GLY A 36 -18.16 2.71 23.88
CA GLY A 36 -19.07 1.97 23.01
C GLY A 36 -19.06 2.40 21.53
N ILE A 37 -18.27 3.42 21.17
CA ILE A 37 -18.14 3.87 19.78
C ILE A 37 -16.92 3.19 19.14
N ALA A 38 -17.15 2.47 18.04
CA ALA A 38 -16.11 1.70 17.35
C ALA A 38 -15.37 2.52 16.28
N TYR A 39 -14.07 2.29 16.16
CA TYR A 39 -13.30 2.66 14.97
C TYR A 39 -13.38 1.52 13.95
N PHE A 40 -13.93 1.81 12.78
CA PHE A 40 -14.25 0.81 11.75
C PHE A 40 -13.05 0.34 10.91
N ASN A 41 -11.82 0.49 11.39
CA ASN A 41 -10.60 0.03 10.70
C ASN A 41 -10.47 0.52 9.24
N THR A 42 -11.01 1.70 8.93
CA THR A 42 -11.05 2.23 7.56
C THR A 42 -9.67 2.43 6.96
N THR A 43 -8.69 2.89 7.73
CA THR A 43 -7.30 3.04 7.27
C THR A 43 -6.65 1.69 6.97
N PRO A 44 -6.62 0.71 7.91
CA PRO A 44 -6.14 -0.65 7.60
C PRO A 44 -6.76 -1.27 6.34
N LEU A 45 -8.08 -1.16 6.16
CA LEU A 45 -8.78 -1.69 4.98
C LEU A 45 -8.30 -1.00 3.70
N GLY A 46 -8.18 0.32 3.71
CA GLY A 46 -7.61 1.07 2.61
C GLY A 46 -6.21 0.61 2.24
N ARG A 47 -5.34 0.32 3.23
CA ARG A 47 -3.97 -0.16 2.99
C ARG A 47 -3.91 -1.57 2.41
N ALA A 48 -4.80 -2.46 2.83
CA ALA A 48 -4.92 -3.80 2.25
C ALA A 48 -5.26 -3.71 0.75
N VAL A 49 -6.24 -2.87 0.41
CA VAL A 49 -6.69 -2.69 -0.98
C VAL A 49 -5.62 -1.99 -1.82
N THR A 50 -5.12 -0.83 -1.40
CA THR A 50 -4.15 -0.10 -2.23
C THR A 50 -2.80 -0.81 -2.28
N GLY A 51 -2.35 -1.42 -1.19
CA GLY A 51 -1.08 -2.15 -1.16
C GLY A 51 -1.05 -3.35 -2.09
N THR A 52 -2.17 -4.04 -2.28
CA THR A 52 -2.28 -5.16 -3.21
C THR A 52 -2.54 -4.70 -4.65
N MET A 53 -3.53 -3.83 -4.86
CA MET A 53 -3.90 -3.41 -6.21
C MET A 53 -2.82 -2.58 -6.91
N LEU A 54 -2.14 -1.67 -6.20
CA LEU A 54 -1.07 -0.87 -6.81
C LEU A 54 0.15 -1.72 -7.15
N VAL A 55 0.54 -2.64 -6.25
CA VAL A 55 1.68 -3.55 -6.52
C VAL A 55 1.36 -4.54 -7.64
N SER A 56 0.10 -4.99 -7.76
CA SER A 56 -0.33 -5.79 -8.91
C SER A 56 -0.20 -5.01 -10.21
N ALA A 57 -0.67 -3.75 -10.24
CA ALA A 57 -0.55 -2.90 -11.42
C ALA A 57 0.90 -2.60 -11.78
N MET A 58 1.77 -2.36 -10.79
CA MET A 58 3.21 -2.21 -11.00
C MET A 58 3.83 -3.46 -11.61
N LYS A 59 3.45 -4.65 -11.11
CA LYS A 59 3.93 -5.93 -11.63
C LYS A 59 3.50 -6.18 -13.08
N GLU A 60 2.29 -5.77 -13.47
CA GLU A 60 1.83 -5.83 -14.88
C GLU A 60 2.71 -4.98 -15.80
N ASP A 61 3.25 -3.87 -15.29
CA ASP A 61 4.16 -2.97 -16.00
C ASP A 61 5.64 -3.38 -15.84
N ASP A 62 5.93 -4.59 -15.31
CA ASP A 62 7.27 -5.10 -14.97
C ASP A 62 8.07 -4.22 -13.98
N VAL A 63 7.36 -3.42 -13.18
CA VAL A 63 7.95 -2.58 -12.14
C VAL A 63 8.01 -3.33 -10.82
N ASN A 64 9.24 -3.68 -10.40
CA ASN A 64 9.50 -4.45 -9.18
C ASN A 64 10.08 -3.62 -8.02
N ILE A 65 10.13 -2.29 -8.14
CA ILE A 65 10.63 -1.38 -7.11
C ILE A 65 9.53 -0.42 -6.70
N TRP A 66 9.20 -0.37 -5.40
CA TRP A 66 8.23 0.56 -4.84
C TRP A 66 8.89 1.60 -3.95
N GLY A 67 8.89 2.85 -4.41
CA GLY A 67 9.21 4.03 -3.60
C GLY A 67 8.08 4.33 -2.61
N ASP A 68 8.04 3.63 -1.48
CA ASP A 68 7.03 3.83 -0.44
C ASP A 68 7.44 4.96 0.51
N GLY A 69 6.65 6.03 0.54
CA GLY A 69 6.86 7.20 1.41
C GLY A 69 6.29 7.07 2.83
N SER A 70 5.88 5.89 3.25
CA SER A 70 5.38 5.64 4.61
C SER A 70 6.42 6.02 5.67
N THR A 71 5.99 6.66 6.77
CA THR A 71 6.92 7.11 7.82
C THR A 71 7.43 5.93 8.66
N TYR A 72 8.70 5.98 9.09
CA TYR A 72 9.34 4.87 9.81
C TYR A 72 8.69 4.51 11.17
N LYS A 73 7.93 5.44 11.78
CA LYS A 73 7.22 5.22 13.06
C LYS A 73 5.74 4.90 12.88
N GLY A 74 5.24 4.95 11.64
CA GLY A 74 3.83 4.72 11.34
C GLY A 74 3.52 3.24 11.17
N ASN A 75 2.24 2.87 11.33
CA ASN A 75 1.79 1.49 11.08
C ASN A 75 1.83 1.12 9.58
N ASP A 76 1.81 2.11 8.69
CA ASP A 76 1.62 1.88 7.26
C ASP A 76 2.87 1.30 6.58
N ILE A 77 4.07 1.52 7.13
CA ILE A 77 5.32 0.93 6.61
C ILE A 77 5.26 -0.60 6.66
N GLU A 78 4.78 -1.18 7.76
CA GLU A 78 4.65 -2.62 7.90
C GLU A 78 3.50 -3.19 7.06
N ARG A 79 2.38 -2.44 6.97
CA ARG A 79 1.23 -2.84 6.16
C ARG A 79 1.62 -2.94 4.69
N PHE A 80 2.21 -1.89 4.14
CA PHE A 80 2.60 -1.86 2.73
C PHE A 80 3.72 -2.84 2.42
N TYR A 81 4.70 -3.00 3.31
CA TYR A 81 5.71 -4.04 3.17
C TYR A 81 5.07 -5.43 3.05
N ARG A 82 4.14 -5.77 3.95
CA ARG A 82 3.47 -7.09 3.95
C ARG A 82 2.59 -7.30 2.71
N TYR A 83 1.69 -6.37 2.41
CA TYR A 83 0.79 -6.51 1.25
C TYR A 83 1.55 -6.49 -0.08
N GLY A 84 2.62 -5.69 -0.17
CA GLY A 84 3.48 -5.64 -1.33
C GLY A 84 4.16 -6.98 -1.60
N LEU A 85 4.83 -7.56 -0.61
CA LEU A 85 5.50 -8.85 -0.77
C LEU A 85 4.55 -10.03 -0.98
N LEU A 86 3.36 -10.00 -0.38
CA LEU A 86 2.32 -10.99 -0.66
C LEU A 86 1.82 -10.94 -2.12
N THR A 87 1.81 -9.75 -2.72
CA THR A 87 1.33 -9.54 -4.09
C THR A 87 2.44 -9.81 -5.12
N ASN A 88 3.66 -9.36 -4.82
CA ASN A 88 4.82 -9.54 -5.66
C ASN A 88 6.04 -9.95 -4.80
N PRO A 89 6.39 -11.25 -4.76
CA PRO A 89 7.54 -11.73 -3.99
C PRO A 89 8.90 -11.15 -4.45
N ALA A 90 8.99 -10.63 -5.68
CA ALA A 90 10.19 -9.98 -6.21
C ALA A 90 10.26 -8.47 -5.88
N LEU A 91 9.24 -7.93 -5.19
CA LEU A 91 9.17 -6.51 -4.88
C LEU A 91 10.29 -6.07 -3.95
N LYS A 92 10.96 -4.98 -4.32
CA LYS A 92 11.90 -4.26 -3.47
C LYS A 92 11.27 -2.94 -3.07
N SER A 93 11.31 -2.60 -1.78
CA SER A 93 10.79 -1.33 -1.28
C SER A 93 11.94 -0.36 -1.02
N THR A 94 11.89 0.84 -1.59
CA THR A 94 12.76 1.96 -1.25
C THR A 94 11.97 2.93 -0.38
N ASN A 95 12.34 3.10 0.88
CA ASN A 95 11.67 4.03 1.79
C ASN A 95 12.59 5.22 2.12
N PRO A 96 12.30 6.43 1.62
CA PRO A 96 13.12 7.62 1.89
C PRO A 96 12.94 8.17 3.32
N GLY A 97 11.89 7.79 4.04
CA GLY A 97 11.60 8.21 5.42
C GLY A 97 12.30 7.36 6.50
N SER A 98 12.92 6.25 6.14
CA SER A 98 13.77 5.44 7.02
C SER A 98 15.25 5.65 6.66
N THR A 99 16.05 6.17 7.58
CA THR A 99 17.51 6.34 7.40
C THR A 99 18.29 5.01 7.40
N SER A 100 17.62 3.87 7.33
CA SER A 100 18.23 2.58 7.03
C SER A 100 18.20 2.34 5.52
N ASN A 101 19.36 2.52 4.89
CA ASN A 101 19.62 2.14 3.50
C ASN A 101 19.31 0.65 3.27
N LEU A 102 18.06 0.31 2.93
CA LEU A 102 17.82 -0.87 2.10
C LEU A 102 18.27 -0.49 0.69
N SER A 103 19.48 -0.93 0.38
CA SER A 103 20.16 -0.74 -0.90
C SER A 103 19.25 -0.94 -2.08
N THR A 104 18.99 0.12 -2.85
CA THR A 104 19.15 0.17 -4.30
C THR A 104 18.85 1.59 -4.80
N ASN A 105 19.80 2.15 -5.55
CA ASN A 105 19.63 3.36 -6.32
C ASN A 105 18.46 3.17 -7.32
N SER A 106 17.35 3.87 -7.13
CA SER A 106 16.53 4.46 -8.19
C SER A 106 15.31 5.14 -7.57
N ALA A 107 15.40 6.46 -7.44
CA ALA A 107 14.24 7.30 -7.31
C ALA A 107 13.51 7.29 -8.66
N ALA A 108 12.21 7.01 -8.62
CA ALA A 108 11.29 6.96 -9.76
C ALA A 108 11.63 5.91 -10.82
N VAL A 109 10.57 5.33 -11.36
CA VAL A 109 10.55 4.45 -12.54
C VAL A 109 11.63 4.87 -13.53
N THR A 110 12.71 4.11 -13.56
CA THR A 110 13.67 4.10 -14.65
C THR A 110 13.89 2.62 -14.91
N LYS A 111 13.48 2.19 -16.11
CA LYS A 111 13.76 0.88 -16.69
C LYS A 111 15.15 0.34 -16.33
#